data_AF-A0A9W8TRK4-F1
#
_entry.id   AF-A0A9W8TRK4-F1
#
_cell.length_a   1.000
_cell.length_b   1.000
_cell.length_c   1.000
_cell.angle_alpha   90.00
_cell.angle_beta   90.00
_cell.angle_gamma   90.00
#
_symmetry.space_group_name_H-M   'P 1'
#
loop_
_entity.id
_entity.type
_entity.pdbx_description
1 polymer ?
#
loop_
_entity_poly.entity_id
_entity_poly.type
_entity_poly.pdbx_seq_one_letter_code
_entity_poly.pdbx_strand_id
1 'polypeptide(L)'
;MDITSLIRGMIPEAVDNVTTVEGNISTSHGMPANIVESILPLIGLKGFAPMYRFIGSWLGWDPTALLTALGFIWALNKVLRQIYYFFYGLFTDYLMSTIHVSSTDDIYMHLMLWLSRQPKMVNSRDLMAETASKTAWEDEDESMVARDRSGLYLNFSNQEARARPQFIPAIGLHSFWWKGQYFKLHRKKESIFDDGAASGGFNGFKDKEDLMISCFWRSPEPIKQLLAHAKEQYYSDHQARTIVKRPHANFMRRGRNNWQQVANRPVRDMKTVVLDHEQKLQVLADMNEYLHPDTPRWYANRGIPLRRGYLFHGPPGTGKTSLSFALAGVFGLDIHVISLLEPTLTEEDLSSLFSTLPRRCVILLEDIDTAGLRRPVDELRAAERAAKEKDKEGKDDSNKTTSSDIKELAKALKKDADDQKKGISLSGLLNAIDGVASHEGRVLIMTTNVPESLDEALIRPGRVDLQVEFTYATKVQAKELFVRMYEGDEGRPQRLNSKDKPAAAVNGSPVVPSSNEKAPGSSPNGTVLSPETSSALRSGELDISIDELPEIADKFSEKIPDGEFSPAEIQGYLLKRKKHPRRALEEADKWVAALIQQKVSRTKILQVQ
;
A
#
# COMPACT_ATOMS: atom_id res chain seq x y z
N MET A 1 -29.87 1.32 -66.46
CA MET A 1 -29.64 -0.14 -66.47
C MET A 1 -30.97 -0.79 -66.15
N ASP A 2 -31.56 -1.46 -67.14
CA ASP A 2 -32.91 -2.06 -67.06
C ASP A 2 -32.94 -3.25 -66.12
N ILE A 3 -33.55 -3.09 -64.95
CA ILE A 3 -33.74 -4.13 -63.92
C ILE A 3 -34.59 -5.29 -64.48
N THR A 4 -35.43 -5.00 -65.47
CA THR A 4 -36.25 -5.96 -66.24
C THR A 4 -35.41 -6.97 -67.02
N SER A 5 -34.25 -6.57 -67.55
CA SER A 5 -33.35 -7.50 -68.25
C SER A 5 -32.60 -8.46 -67.31
N LEU A 6 -32.38 -8.05 -66.05
CA LEU A 6 -31.67 -8.87 -65.07
C LEU A 6 -32.57 -9.98 -64.52
N ILE A 7 -33.86 -9.69 -64.36
CA ILE A 7 -34.87 -10.63 -63.87
C ILE A 7 -35.20 -11.70 -64.94
N ARG A 8 -35.14 -11.33 -66.22
CA ARG A 8 -35.38 -12.23 -67.36
C ARG A 8 -34.36 -13.38 -67.46
N GLY A 9 -33.18 -13.22 -66.85
CA GLY A 9 -32.13 -14.23 -66.84
C GLY A 9 -32.21 -15.26 -65.69
N MET A 10 -33.04 -15.04 -64.67
CA MET A 10 -33.04 -15.88 -63.46
C MET A 10 -34.14 -16.95 -63.42
N ILE A 11 -35.19 -16.89 -64.26
CA ILE A 11 -36.32 -17.84 -64.22
C ILE A 11 -36.85 -18.12 -65.64
N PRO A 12 -36.50 -19.26 -66.27
CA PRO A 12 -36.93 -19.59 -67.65
C PRO A 12 -38.38 -20.08 -67.77
N GLU A 13 -39.01 -20.58 -66.71
CA GLU A 13 -40.23 -21.41 -66.83
C GLU A 13 -41.58 -20.68 -66.61
N ALA A 14 -41.58 -19.36 -66.40
CA ALA A 14 -42.81 -18.63 -66.04
C ALA A 14 -43.45 -17.81 -67.17
N VAL A 15 -43.00 -17.96 -68.43
CA VAL A 15 -43.42 -17.08 -69.54
C VAL A 15 -44.40 -17.75 -70.53
N ASP A 16 -44.63 -19.06 -70.45
CA ASP A 16 -45.42 -19.75 -71.49
C ASP A 16 -46.96 -19.67 -71.32
N ASN A 17 -47.47 -19.07 -70.24
CA ASN A 17 -48.92 -18.98 -69.99
C ASN A 17 -49.54 -17.60 -70.24
N VAL A 18 -48.82 -16.64 -70.85
CA VAL A 18 -49.34 -15.27 -71.07
C VAL A 18 -49.24 -14.85 -72.54
N THR A 19 -49.61 -15.74 -73.46
CA THR A 19 -49.88 -15.37 -74.86
C THR A 19 -51.28 -15.83 -75.27
N THR A 20 -52.31 -15.42 -74.54
CA THR A 20 -53.66 -15.28 -75.09
C THR A 20 -54.41 -14.23 -74.28
N VAL A 21 -54.83 -13.18 -74.98
CA VAL A 21 -55.91 -12.20 -74.70
C VAL A 21 -55.38 -10.80 -75.05
N GLU A 22 -55.51 -10.48 -76.33
CA GLU A 22 -55.53 -9.10 -76.81
C GLU A 22 -56.81 -8.42 -76.32
N GLY A 23 -56.71 -7.20 -75.77
CA GLY A 23 -57.88 -6.42 -75.41
C GLY A 23 -57.62 -5.17 -74.56
N ASN A 24 -57.28 -4.07 -75.24
CA ASN A 24 -57.48 -2.66 -74.88
C ASN A 24 -56.70 -1.99 -73.72
N ILE A 25 -56.29 -0.77 -74.04
CA ILE A 25 -55.31 0.11 -73.39
C ILE A 25 -55.91 0.85 -72.17
N SER A 26 -55.15 0.93 -71.07
CA SER A 26 -54.99 2.19 -70.31
C SER A 26 -53.70 2.19 -69.50
N THR A 27 -52.97 3.29 -69.60
CA THR A 27 -51.73 3.62 -68.91
C THR A 27 -51.97 3.83 -67.42
N SER A 28 -51.38 2.99 -66.56
CA SER A 28 -51.00 3.39 -65.20
C SER A 28 -49.72 2.67 -64.78
N HIS A 29 -48.68 3.45 -64.48
CA HIS A 29 -47.46 2.96 -63.85
C HIS A 29 -47.77 2.65 -62.38
N GLY A 30 -48.30 1.46 -62.13
CA GLY A 30 -48.35 0.85 -60.80
C GLY A 30 -47.78 -0.55 -60.93
N MET A 31 -46.72 -0.86 -60.18
CA MET A 31 -46.30 -2.25 -60.00
C MET A 31 -47.53 -3.03 -59.49
N PRO A 32 -47.98 -4.10 -60.17
CA PRO A 32 -49.18 -4.80 -59.74
C PRO A 32 -48.94 -5.36 -58.34
N ALA A 33 -49.86 -5.07 -57.41
CA ALA A 33 -49.80 -5.44 -55.99
C ALA A 33 -49.47 -6.94 -55.75
N ASN A 34 -49.76 -7.78 -56.75
CA ASN A 34 -49.51 -9.22 -56.76
C ASN A 34 -48.01 -9.61 -56.77
N ILE A 35 -47.10 -8.71 -57.18
CA ILE A 35 -45.65 -8.96 -57.16
C ILE A 35 -45.08 -8.79 -55.74
N VAL A 36 -45.59 -7.82 -54.97
CA VAL A 36 -45.10 -7.60 -53.59
C VAL A 36 -45.61 -8.69 -52.65
N GLU A 37 -46.85 -9.16 -52.83
CA GLU A 37 -47.42 -10.29 -52.08
C GLU A 37 -46.69 -11.61 -52.34
N SER A 38 -46.06 -11.79 -53.50
CA SER A 38 -45.25 -12.99 -53.81
C SER A 38 -43.78 -12.89 -53.35
N ILE A 39 -43.26 -11.68 -53.11
CA ILE A 39 -41.88 -11.45 -52.61
C ILE A 39 -41.81 -11.49 -51.07
N LEU A 40 -42.85 -11.05 -50.35
CA LEU A 40 -42.91 -11.05 -48.87
C LEU A 40 -42.69 -12.44 -48.22
N PRO A 41 -43.19 -13.55 -48.79
CA PRO A 41 -42.88 -14.91 -48.34
C PRO A 41 -41.43 -15.32 -48.58
N LEU A 42 -40.79 -14.79 -49.63
CA LEU A 42 -39.42 -15.14 -50.05
C LEU A 42 -38.35 -14.53 -49.11
N ILE A 43 -38.66 -13.38 -48.51
CA ILE A 43 -37.78 -12.65 -47.55
C ILE A 43 -38.07 -13.07 -46.09
N GLY A 44 -38.92 -14.09 -45.87
CA GLY A 44 -39.21 -14.63 -44.53
C GLY A 44 -40.18 -13.81 -43.68
N LEU A 45 -40.87 -12.83 -44.27
CA LEU A 45 -41.80 -11.91 -43.57
C LEU A 45 -43.28 -12.30 -43.76
N LYS A 46 -43.59 -13.60 -43.72
CA LYS A 46 -44.96 -14.14 -43.94
C LYS A 46 -46.03 -13.56 -42.99
N GLY A 47 -45.65 -13.11 -41.79
CA GLY A 47 -46.58 -12.55 -40.79
C GLY A 47 -47.01 -11.09 -41.03
N PHE A 48 -46.40 -10.39 -41.98
CA PHE A 48 -46.64 -8.95 -42.20
C PHE A 48 -47.71 -8.63 -43.25
N ALA A 49 -48.19 -9.62 -44.01
CA ALA A 49 -49.22 -9.43 -45.05
C ALA A 49 -50.56 -8.85 -44.54
N PRO A 50 -51.10 -9.25 -43.37
CA PRO A 50 -52.33 -8.63 -42.82
C PRO A 50 -52.11 -7.17 -42.43
N MET A 51 -50.93 -6.84 -41.91
CA MET A 51 -50.56 -5.48 -41.50
C MET A 51 -50.33 -4.57 -42.71
N TYR A 52 -49.79 -5.11 -43.80
CA TYR A 52 -49.63 -4.43 -45.09
C TYR A 52 -50.98 -3.98 -45.66
N ARG A 53 -51.99 -4.86 -45.60
CA ARG A 53 -53.37 -4.55 -46.03
C ARG A 53 -54.06 -3.54 -45.13
N PHE A 54 -53.82 -3.60 -43.82
CA PHE A 54 -54.38 -2.65 -42.84
C PHE A 54 -53.82 -1.23 -43.00
N ILE A 55 -52.51 -1.09 -43.21
CA ILE A 55 -51.85 0.21 -43.41
C ILE A 55 -52.31 0.86 -44.71
N GLY A 56 -52.42 0.09 -45.79
CA GLY A 56 -52.90 0.59 -47.09
C GLY A 56 -54.37 1.01 -47.08
N SER A 57 -55.23 0.29 -46.35
CA SER A 57 -56.68 0.58 -46.32
C SER A 57 -57.08 1.68 -45.33
N TRP A 58 -56.33 1.85 -44.23
CA TRP A 58 -56.72 2.79 -43.17
C TRP A 58 -56.04 4.16 -43.27
N LEU A 59 -54.75 4.22 -43.68
CA LEU A 59 -54.02 5.50 -43.81
C LEU A 59 -53.97 6.03 -45.26
N GLY A 60 -54.36 5.24 -46.26
CA GLY A 60 -54.34 5.64 -47.68
C GLY A 60 -52.93 5.83 -48.26
N TRP A 61 -51.89 5.36 -47.58
CA TRP A 61 -50.50 5.43 -48.04
C TRP A 61 -50.07 4.10 -48.65
N ASP A 62 -49.35 4.13 -49.77
CA ASP A 62 -48.75 2.92 -50.37
C ASP A 62 -47.70 2.36 -49.39
N PRO A 63 -47.90 1.17 -48.82
CA PRO A 63 -46.95 0.61 -47.86
C PRO A 63 -45.57 0.33 -48.48
N THR A 64 -45.48 0.22 -49.81
CA THR A 64 -44.20 0.17 -50.56
C THR A 64 -43.43 1.47 -50.44
N ALA A 65 -44.12 2.61 -50.57
CA ALA A 65 -43.53 3.94 -50.43
C ALA A 65 -43.06 4.19 -48.99
N LEU A 66 -43.81 3.69 -48.00
CA LEU A 66 -43.41 3.74 -46.59
C LEU A 66 -42.16 2.88 -46.32
N LEU A 67 -42.13 1.65 -46.82
CA LEU A 67 -41.00 0.73 -46.63
C LEU A 67 -39.73 1.26 -47.31
N THR A 68 -39.84 1.82 -48.51
CA THR A 68 -38.72 2.44 -49.21
C THR A 68 -38.23 3.71 -48.50
N ALA A 69 -39.12 4.53 -47.96
CA ALA A 69 -38.74 5.68 -47.13
C ALA A 69 -38.02 5.26 -45.83
N LEU A 70 -38.53 4.24 -45.13
CA LEU A 70 -37.87 3.68 -43.94
C LEU A 70 -36.51 3.05 -44.26
N GLY A 71 -36.40 2.34 -45.39
CA GLY A 71 -35.15 1.81 -45.90
C GLY A 71 -34.14 2.90 -46.24
N PHE A 72 -34.59 4.01 -46.82
CA PHE A 72 -33.75 5.18 -47.09
C PHE A 72 -33.28 5.86 -45.80
N ILE A 73 -34.16 6.05 -44.82
CA ILE A 73 -33.81 6.61 -43.50
C ILE A 73 -32.78 5.71 -42.79
N TRP A 74 -32.96 4.39 -42.86
CA TRP A 74 -32.01 3.43 -42.29
C TRP A 74 -30.65 3.49 -43.01
N ALA A 75 -30.65 3.51 -44.34
CA ALA A 75 -29.43 3.63 -45.14
C ALA A 75 -28.72 4.96 -44.88
N LEU A 76 -29.46 6.06 -44.80
CA LEU A 76 -28.93 7.38 -44.46
C LEU A 76 -28.33 7.40 -43.05
N ASN A 77 -29.00 6.80 -42.05
CA ASN A 77 -28.45 6.67 -40.70
C ASN A 77 -27.14 5.88 -40.71
N LYS A 78 -27.05 4.80 -41.50
CA LYS A 78 -25.83 4.00 -41.66
C LYS A 78 -24.70 4.82 -42.30
N VAL A 79 -24.99 5.57 -43.35
CA VAL A 79 -24.01 6.44 -44.02
C VAL A 79 -23.53 7.54 -43.09
N LEU A 80 -24.44 8.26 -42.42
CA LEU A 80 -24.10 9.32 -41.47
C LEU A 80 -23.25 8.78 -40.31
N ARG A 81 -23.58 7.59 -39.82
CA ARG A 81 -22.80 6.91 -38.77
C ARG A 81 -21.41 6.54 -39.27
N GLN A 82 -21.28 6.04 -40.50
CA GLN A 82 -19.98 5.72 -41.09
C GLN A 82 -19.12 6.98 -41.28
N ILE A 83 -19.73 8.07 -41.76
CA ILE A 83 -19.07 9.38 -41.89
C ILE A 83 -18.62 9.88 -40.52
N TYR A 84 -19.48 9.78 -39.51
CA TYR A 84 -19.13 10.15 -38.13
C TYR A 84 -17.94 9.34 -37.62
N TYR A 85 -17.93 8.00 -37.78
CA TYR A 85 -16.80 7.18 -37.35
C TYR A 85 -15.52 7.48 -38.11
N PHE A 86 -15.61 7.79 -39.40
CA PHE A 86 -14.47 8.20 -40.21
C PHE A 86 -13.86 9.51 -39.71
N PHE A 87 -14.67 10.56 -39.51
CA PHE A 87 -14.18 11.84 -38.98
C PHE A 87 -13.72 11.73 -37.53
N TYR A 88 -14.42 10.95 -36.71
CA TYR A 88 -14.02 10.70 -35.33
C TYR A 88 -12.66 9.98 -35.28
N GLY A 89 -12.43 8.98 -36.13
CA GLY A 89 -11.13 8.32 -36.26
C GLY A 89 -10.03 9.28 -36.70
N LEU A 90 -10.27 10.08 -37.75
CA LEU A 90 -9.33 11.13 -38.17
C LEU A 90 -9.00 12.10 -37.03
N PHE A 91 -10.00 12.48 -36.25
CA PHE A 91 -9.83 13.38 -35.13
C PHE A 91 -9.00 12.74 -34.00
N THR A 92 -9.32 11.51 -33.60
CA THR A 92 -8.58 10.82 -32.54
C THR A 92 -7.15 10.45 -32.95
N ASP A 93 -6.94 10.11 -34.21
CA ASP A 93 -5.64 9.60 -34.68
C ASP A 93 -4.68 10.73 -35.04
N TYR A 94 -5.16 11.87 -35.55
CA TYR A 94 -4.31 12.97 -36.01
C TYR A 94 -4.33 14.23 -35.13
N LEU A 95 -5.41 14.47 -34.39
CA LEU A 95 -5.61 15.69 -33.59
C LEU A 95 -5.58 15.44 -32.09
N MET A 96 -5.46 14.19 -31.64
CA MET A 96 -5.29 13.85 -30.23
C MET A 96 -3.99 13.09 -30.01
N SER A 97 -3.33 13.37 -28.89
CA SER A 97 -2.21 12.57 -28.40
C SER A 97 -2.71 11.66 -27.29
N THR A 98 -2.25 10.41 -27.24
CA THR A 98 -2.65 9.43 -26.21
C THR A 98 -1.44 8.78 -25.56
N ILE A 99 -1.46 8.63 -24.23
CA ILE A 99 -0.47 7.88 -23.44
C ILE A 99 -1.16 6.71 -22.75
N HIS A 100 -0.56 5.52 -22.85
CA HIS A 100 -1.00 4.31 -22.17
C HIS A 100 -0.24 4.14 -20.86
N VAL A 101 -0.96 3.90 -19.78
CA VAL A 101 -0.45 3.61 -18.44
C VAL A 101 -0.94 2.22 -18.06
N SER A 102 0.00 1.31 -17.79
CA SER A 102 -0.34 -0.06 -17.40
C SER A 102 -0.56 -0.18 -15.90
N SER A 103 -1.49 -1.04 -15.47
CA SER A 103 -1.76 -1.28 -14.05
C SER A 103 -0.60 -1.88 -13.26
N THR A 104 0.41 -2.42 -13.93
CA THR A 104 1.61 -3.00 -13.29
C THR A 104 2.62 -1.94 -12.85
N ASP A 105 2.50 -0.71 -13.33
CA ASP A 105 3.42 0.39 -13.01
C ASP A 105 2.85 1.25 -11.88
N ASP A 106 3.71 1.70 -10.96
CA ASP A 106 3.33 2.54 -9.82
C ASP A 106 2.66 3.86 -10.25
N ILE A 107 2.98 4.38 -11.44
CA ILE A 107 2.36 5.61 -11.95
C ILE A 107 0.84 5.48 -12.12
N TYR A 108 0.33 4.26 -12.33
CA TYR A 108 -1.11 3.99 -12.35
C TYR A 108 -1.75 4.37 -11.01
N MET A 109 -1.17 3.90 -9.90
CA MET A 109 -1.64 4.20 -8.55
C MET A 109 -1.57 5.70 -8.26
N HIS A 110 -0.46 6.36 -8.60
CA HIS A 110 -0.31 7.81 -8.39
C HIS A 110 -1.39 8.60 -9.10
N LEU A 111 -1.66 8.25 -10.37
CA LEU A 111 -2.66 8.90 -11.19
C LEU A 111 -4.09 8.61 -10.71
N MET A 112 -4.41 7.37 -10.36
CA MET A 112 -5.74 7.00 -9.86
C MET A 112 -6.06 7.69 -8.53
N LEU A 113 -5.09 7.77 -7.62
CA LEU A 113 -5.23 8.52 -6.36
C LEU A 113 -5.37 10.03 -6.61
N TRP A 114 -4.68 10.58 -7.60
CA TRP A 114 -4.84 11.97 -7.99
C TRP A 114 -6.23 12.24 -8.59
N LEU A 115 -6.70 11.36 -9.48
CA LEU A 115 -8.01 11.43 -10.13
C LEU A 115 -9.15 11.32 -9.13
N SER A 116 -9.04 10.47 -8.11
CA SER A 116 -10.06 10.32 -7.06
C SER A 116 -10.26 11.57 -6.21
N ARG A 117 -9.31 12.50 -6.23
CA ARG A 117 -9.40 13.79 -5.52
C ARG A 117 -9.91 14.92 -6.41
N GLN A 118 -10.05 14.71 -7.72
CA GLN A 118 -10.50 15.75 -8.63
C GLN A 118 -12.02 15.97 -8.49
N PRO A 119 -12.50 17.22 -8.25
CA PRO A 119 -13.91 17.49 -7.99
C PRO A 119 -14.86 17.01 -9.11
N LYS A 120 -14.43 17.11 -10.36
CA LYS A 120 -15.22 16.67 -11.53
C LYS A 120 -15.22 15.16 -11.74
N MET A 121 -14.20 14.45 -11.23
CA MET A 121 -14.15 12.99 -11.30
C MET A 121 -14.98 12.38 -10.19
N VAL A 122 -14.95 12.93 -8.98
CA VAL A 122 -15.78 12.48 -7.84
C VAL A 122 -17.28 12.68 -8.11
N ASN A 123 -17.65 13.71 -8.87
CA ASN A 123 -19.04 13.96 -9.25
C ASN A 123 -19.41 13.34 -10.61
N SER A 124 -18.59 12.42 -11.13
CA SER A 124 -18.93 11.67 -12.35
C SER A 124 -20.17 10.81 -12.12
N ARG A 125 -20.91 10.56 -13.20
CA ARG A 125 -22.09 9.69 -13.18
C ARG A 125 -21.73 8.20 -13.11
N ASP A 126 -20.48 7.87 -13.38
CA ASP A 126 -19.97 6.50 -13.43
C ASP A 126 -18.71 6.41 -12.56
N LEU A 127 -18.84 5.70 -11.43
CA LEU A 127 -17.84 5.60 -10.38
C LEU A 127 -17.71 4.16 -9.93
N MET A 128 -16.48 3.75 -9.64
CA MET A 128 -16.19 2.49 -8.98
C MET A 128 -15.90 2.77 -7.51
N ALA A 129 -16.60 2.06 -6.63
CA ALA A 129 -16.37 2.13 -5.20
C ALA A 129 -15.28 1.13 -4.82
N GLU A 130 -14.28 1.60 -4.08
CA GLU A 130 -13.25 0.75 -3.49
C GLU A 130 -13.28 0.92 -1.97
N THR A 131 -13.13 -0.21 -1.27
CA THR A 131 -12.88 -0.17 0.17
C THR A 131 -11.51 0.44 0.37
N ALA A 132 -11.46 1.63 0.95
CA ALA A 132 -10.20 2.21 1.38
C ALA A 132 -9.69 1.34 2.55
N SER A 133 -8.83 0.36 2.26
CA SER A 133 -8.05 -0.33 3.29
C SER A 133 -7.02 0.68 3.78
N LYS A 134 -7.44 1.52 4.72
CA LYS A 134 -6.55 2.44 5.40
C LYS A 134 -5.79 1.66 6.46
N THR A 135 -4.48 1.85 6.50
CA THR A 135 -3.67 1.27 7.58
C THR A 135 -3.93 2.04 8.87
N ALA A 136 -3.73 1.40 10.04
CA ALA A 136 -3.99 1.98 11.37
C ALA A 136 -3.28 3.34 11.65
N TRP A 137 -2.35 3.77 10.80
CA TRP A 137 -1.62 5.03 10.88
C TRP A 137 -2.16 6.11 9.92
N GLU A 138 -3.21 5.80 9.16
CA GLU A 138 -3.98 6.75 8.32
C GLU A 138 -5.30 7.17 8.98
N ASP A 139 -5.62 6.58 10.14
CA ASP A 139 -6.75 6.91 10.99
C ASP A 139 -6.41 8.09 11.89
N GLU A 140 -6.86 9.28 11.52
CA GLU A 140 -6.68 10.49 12.34
C GLU A 140 -7.95 11.29 12.54
N ASP A 141 -9.10 10.65 12.39
CA ASP A 141 -10.36 11.21 12.88
C ASP A 141 -10.83 10.39 14.07
N GLU A 142 -10.24 10.62 15.26
CA GLU A 142 -10.70 10.05 16.53
C GLU A 142 -12.20 10.29 16.77
N SER A 143 -12.75 11.35 16.16
CA SER A 143 -14.18 11.69 16.19
C SER A 143 -15.11 10.65 15.54
N MET A 144 -14.58 9.68 14.79
CA MET A 144 -15.37 8.65 14.09
C MET A 144 -15.46 7.31 14.84
N VAL A 145 -14.66 7.11 15.90
CA VAL A 145 -14.58 5.83 16.62
C VAL A 145 -15.84 5.64 17.49
N ALA A 146 -16.64 4.63 17.15
CA ALA A 146 -17.82 4.30 17.94
C ALA A 146 -17.39 3.75 19.30
N ARG A 147 -18.03 4.21 20.38
CA ARG A 147 -17.91 3.52 21.67
C ARG A 147 -18.75 2.25 21.68
N ASP A 148 -18.37 1.30 22.50
CA ASP A 148 -19.14 0.08 22.76
C ASP A 148 -20.50 0.41 23.41
N ARG A 149 -21.35 -0.60 23.61
CA ARG A 149 -22.69 -0.40 24.21
C ARG A 149 -22.63 0.16 25.63
N SER A 150 -21.52 -0.05 26.35
CA SER A 150 -21.32 0.52 27.69
C SER A 150 -20.82 1.97 27.67
N GLY A 151 -20.38 2.48 26.52
CA GLY A 151 -19.82 3.81 26.37
C GLY A 151 -18.42 3.97 27.00
N LEU A 152 -17.84 2.89 27.51
CA LEU A 152 -16.58 2.86 28.26
C LEU A 152 -15.40 2.52 27.36
N TYR A 153 -15.60 1.68 26.35
CA TYR A 153 -14.53 1.19 25.47
C TYR A 153 -14.72 1.70 24.05
N LEU A 154 -13.62 1.99 23.36
CA LEU A 154 -13.63 2.24 21.92
C LEU A 154 -13.84 0.90 21.18
N ASN A 155 -14.80 0.85 20.26
CA ASN A 155 -15.08 -0.33 19.46
C ASN A 155 -14.63 -0.09 18.01
N PHE A 156 -13.48 -0.67 17.68
CA PHE A 156 -12.82 -0.55 16.37
C PHE A 156 -13.48 -1.41 15.27
N SER A 157 -14.24 -2.45 15.62
CA SER A 157 -14.99 -3.24 14.61
C SER A 157 -16.03 -2.40 13.87
N ASN A 158 -16.59 -1.39 14.55
CA ASN A 158 -17.49 -0.42 13.94
C ASN A 158 -16.77 0.68 13.16
N GLN A 159 -15.46 0.86 13.34
CA GLN A 159 -14.68 1.88 12.63
C GLN A 159 -14.47 1.48 11.17
N GLU A 160 -14.11 0.22 10.92
CA GLU A 160 -14.03 -0.32 9.55
C GLU A 160 -15.39 -0.28 8.86
N ALA A 161 -16.47 -0.58 9.58
CA ALA A 161 -17.84 -0.47 9.05
C ALA A 161 -18.27 0.99 8.74
N ARG A 162 -17.60 1.99 9.34
CA ARG A 162 -17.86 3.42 9.13
C ARG A 162 -16.86 4.09 8.20
N ALA A 163 -15.79 3.40 7.80
CA ALA A 163 -14.83 3.91 6.85
C ALA A 163 -15.57 4.25 5.54
N ARG A 164 -15.49 5.52 5.12
CA ARG A 164 -16.16 5.95 3.89
C ARG A 164 -15.47 5.27 2.70
N PRO A 165 -16.24 4.67 1.78
CA PRO A 165 -15.66 4.10 0.57
C PRO A 165 -14.97 5.20 -0.23
N GLN A 166 -13.87 4.85 -0.89
CA GLN A 166 -13.23 5.73 -1.84
C GLN A 166 -13.89 5.54 -3.20
N PHE A 167 -14.17 6.64 -3.88
CA PHE A 167 -14.73 6.62 -5.23
C PHE A 167 -13.63 6.93 -6.22
N ILE A 168 -13.45 6.04 -7.18
CA ILE A 168 -12.53 6.18 -8.30
C ILE A 168 -13.30 6.16 -9.62
N PRO A 169 -12.70 6.63 -10.73
CA PRO A 169 -13.34 6.54 -12.04
C PRO A 169 -13.61 5.08 -12.43
N ALA A 170 -14.85 4.79 -12.84
CA ALA A 170 -15.24 3.45 -13.28
C ALA A 170 -14.52 3.01 -14.57
N ILE A 171 -14.67 1.74 -14.95
CA ILE A 171 -14.21 1.24 -16.25
C ILE A 171 -15.03 1.92 -17.35
N GLY A 172 -14.36 2.42 -18.39
CA GLY A 172 -15.02 3.15 -19.47
C GLY A 172 -14.42 4.52 -19.70
N LEU A 173 -15.24 5.44 -20.21
CA LEU A 173 -14.81 6.72 -20.72
C LEU A 173 -15.18 7.87 -19.79
N HIS A 174 -14.17 8.62 -19.34
CA HIS A 174 -14.33 9.81 -18.51
C HIS A 174 -13.65 11.02 -19.16
N SER A 175 -14.04 12.21 -18.72
CA SER A 175 -13.39 13.43 -19.20
C SER A 175 -13.27 14.47 -18.10
N PHE A 176 -12.17 15.22 -18.11
CA PHE A 176 -11.89 16.24 -17.12
C PHE A 176 -11.05 17.37 -17.71
N TRP A 177 -10.98 18.47 -16.97
CA TRP A 177 -10.19 19.64 -17.34
C TRP A 177 -9.07 19.84 -16.32
N TRP A 178 -7.85 20.11 -16.78
CA TRP A 178 -6.71 20.43 -15.93
C TRP A 178 -5.85 21.51 -16.60
N LYS A 179 -5.50 22.57 -15.85
CA LYS A 179 -4.76 23.75 -16.34
C LYS A 179 -5.33 24.34 -17.66
N GLY A 180 -6.65 24.36 -17.81
CA GLY A 180 -7.34 24.87 -19.01
C GLY A 180 -7.31 23.93 -20.23
N GLN A 181 -6.72 22.74 -20.11
CA GLN A 181 -6.69 21.71 -21.14
C GLN A 181 -7.74 20.62 -20.86
N TYR A 182 -8.32 20.08 -21.92
CA TYR A 182 -9.27 18.96 -21.82
C TYR A 182 -8.55 17.63 -21.98
N PHE A 183 -8.85 16.72 -21.07
CA PHE A 183 -8.34 15.36 -21.04
C PHE A 183 -9.50 14.37 -21.10
N LYS A 184 -9.27 13.30 -21.86
CA LYS A 184 -10.15 12.16 -22.00
C LYS A 184 -9.44 10.95 -21.41
N LEU A 185 -10.10 10.30 -20.45
CA LEU A 185 -9.60 9.11 -19.77
C LEU A 185 -10.40 7.91 -20.25
N HIS A 186 -9.72 6.86 -20.67
CA HIS A 186 -10.34 5.60 -21.05
C HIS A 186 -9.70 4.47 -20.26
N ARG A 187 -10.45 3.91 -19.31
CA ARG A 187 -10.03 2.76 -18.50
C ARG A 187 -10.61 1.49 -19.13
N LYS A 188 -9.75 0.58 -19.56
CA LYS A 188 -10.13 -0.70 -20.16
C LYS A 188 -9.67 -1.84 -19.26
N LYS A 189 -10.51 -2.85 -19.12
CA LYS A 189 -10.17 -4.11 -18.45
C LYS A 189 -10.18 -5.23 -19.48
N GLU A 190 -9.07 -5.93 -19.60
CA GLU A 190 -8.90 -7.08 -20.48
C GLU A 190 -8.59 -8.31 -19.64
N SER A 191 -9.41 -9.37 -19.77
CA SER A 191 -9.13 -10.67 -19.16
C SER A 191 -8.22 -11.46 -20.09
N ILE A 192 -6.95 -11.60 -19.75
CA ILE A 192 -5.99 -12.38 -20.53
C ILE A 192 -5.95 -13.79 -19.96
N PHE A 193 -6.08 -14.79 -20.83
CA PHE A 193 -5.86 -16.19 -20.46
C PHE A 193 -4.35 -16.42 -20.32
N ASP A 194 -3.89 -16.75 -19.12
CA ASP A 194 -2.47 -17.03 -18.85
C ASP A 194 -2.20 -18.51 -19.12
N ASP A 195 -1.56 -18.81 -20.25
CA ASP A 195 -1.17 -20.17 -20.66
C ASP A 195 0.15 -20.62 -19.98
N GLY A 196 0.69 -19.81 -19.07
CA GLY A 196 1.99 -19.98 -18.41
C GLY A 196 2.04 -20.96 -17.24
N ALA A 197 1.03 -21.82 -17.05
CA ALA A 197 1.03 -22.83 -15.97
C ALA A 197 1.78 -24.11 -16.38
N ALA A 198 3.06 -23.99 -16.72
CA ALA A 198 3.97 -25.14 -16.81
C ALA A 198 4.37 -25.68 -15.41
N SER A 199 3.41 -25.87 -14.50
CA SER A 199 3.45 -26.84 -13.39
C SER A 199 2.16 -26.77 -12.57
N GLY A 200 1.11 -27.49 -12.97
CA GLY A 200 0.10 -28.05 -12.07
C GLY A 200 -0.73 -27.11 -11.16
N GLY A 201 -0.79 -25.80 -11.43
CA GLY A 201 -1.63 -24.85 -10.70
C GLY A 201 -2.84 -24.41 -11.54
N PHE A 202 -3.99 -24.18 -10.90
CA PHE A 202 -5.23 -23.71 -11.51
C PHE A 202 -5.01 -22.61 -12.58
N ASN A 203 -5.49 -22.84 -13.80
CA ASN A 203 -5.56 -21.83 -14.86
C ASN A 203 -6.47 -20.68 -14.40
N GLY A 204 -5.87 -19.56 -14.01
CA GLY A 204 -6.59 -18.34 -13.65
C GLY A 204 -6.63 -17.36 -14.81
N PHE A 205 -7.80 -16.77 -15.08
CA PHE A 205 -7.86 -15.55 -15.88
C PHE A 205 -7.12 -14.43 -15.14
N LYS A 206 -6.16 -13.81 -15.82
CA LYS A 206 -5.48 -12.64 -15.29
C LYS A 206 -6.12 -11.39 -15.88
N ASP A 207 -6.82 -10.65 -15.03
CA ASP A 207 -7.34 -9.35 -15.39
C ASP A 207 -6.20 -8.34 -15.48
N LYS A 208 -6.04 -7.72 -16.64
CA LYS A 208 -5.14 -6.59 -16.87
C LYS A 208 -5.97 -5.33 -17.09
N GLU A 209 -5.66 -4.29 -16.33
CA GLU A 209 -6.25 -2.97 -16.54
C GLU A 209 -5.25 -2.08 -17.28
N ASP A 210 -5.71 -1.44 -18.35
CA ASP A 210 -4.93 -0.46 -19.09
C ASP A 210 -5.69 0.87 -19.10
N LEU A 211 -4.95 1.94 -18.80
CA LEU A 211 -5.47 3.30 -18.70
C LEU A 211 -4.90 4.14 -19.84
N MET A 212 -5.80 4.75 -20.61
CA MET A 212 -5.44 5.63 -21.72
C MET A 212 -5.83 7.06 -21.36
N ILE A 213 -4.87 7.98 -21.38
CA ILE A 213 -5.14 9.41 -21.27
C ILE A 213 -4.89 10.04 -22.63
N SER A 214 -5.89 10.74 -23.15
CA SER A 214 -5.79 11.50 -24.38
C SER A 214 -6.01 12.99 -24.11
N CYS A 215 -5.27 13.86 -24.79
CA CYS A 215 -5.47 15.30 -24.78
C CYS A 215 -5.70 15.82 -26.20
N PHE A 216 -6.32 16.99 -26.33
CA PHE A 216 -6.36 17.67 -27.62
C PHE A 216 -4.94 18.12 -28.02
N TRP A 217 -4.72 18.15 -29.33
CA TRP A 217 -3.49 18.54 -30.01
C TRP A 217 -2.43 17.46 -30.17
N ARG A 218 -1.52 17.73 -31.12
CA ARG A 218 -0.43 16.85 -31.54
C ARG A 218 0.70 16.69 -30.52
N SER A 219 0.68 17.48 -29.44
CA SER A 219 1.72 17.40 -28.41
C SER A 219 1.23 16.55 -27.24
N PRO A 220 1.94 15.47 -26.87
CA PRO A 220 1.68 14.72 -25.63
C PRO A 220 2.20 15.41 -24.37
N GLU A 221 2.84 16.59 -24.51
CA GLU A 221 3.47 17.31 -23.40
C GLU A 221 2.52 17.64 -22.24
N PRO A 222 1.25 18.06 -22.47
CA PRO A 222 0.30 18.27 -21.38
C PRO A 222 0.03 17.00 -20.57
N ILE A 223 0.00 15.83 -21.21
CA ILE A 223 -0.21 14.55 -20.52
C ILE A 223 1.03 14.19 -19.69
N LYS A 224 2.23 14.42 -20.21
CA LYS A 224 3.48 14.22 -19.45
C LYS A 224 3.54 15.11 -18.21
N GLN A 225 3.16 16.38 -18.35
CA GLN A 225 3.07 17.31 -17.22
C GLN A 225 2.03 16.87 -16.19
N LEU A 226 0.89 16.33 -16.64
CA LEU A 226 -0.13 15.78 -15.75
C LEU A 226 0.42 14.59 -14.94
N LEU A 227 1.08 13.65 -15.61
CA LEU A 227 1.69 12.48 -14.96
C LEU A 227 2.80 12.90 -13.98
N ALA A 228 3.65 13.85 -14.36
CA ALA A 228 4.68 14.41 -13.49
C ALA A 228 4.07 15.06 -12.25
N HIS A 229 3.00 15.84 -12.41
CA HIS A 229 2.27 16.47 -11.30
C HIS A 229 1.59 15.45 -10.39
N ALA A 230 0.92 14.43 -10.94
CA ALA A 230 0.31 13.37 -10.13
C ALA A 230 1.39 12.61 -9.33
N LYS A 231 2.54 12.34 -9.94
CA LYS A 231 3.70 11.74 -9.28
C LYS A 231 4.26 12.64 -8.18
N GLU A 232 4.51 13.90 -8.46
CA GLU A 232 5.02 14.88 -7.48
C GLU A 232 4.07 15.02 -6.28
N GLN A 233 2.77 15.16 -6.54
CA GLN A 233 1.76 15.23 -5.48
C GLN A 233 1.71 13.94 -4.65
N TYR A 234 1.81 12.78 -5.28
CA TYR A 234 1.91 11.51 -4.56
C TYR A 234 3.12 11.49 -3.63
N TYR A 235 4.32 11.80 -4.12
CA TYR A 235 5.51 11.81 -3.28
C TYR A 235 5.46 12.90 -2.20
N SER A 236 4.91 14.09 -2.49
CA SER A 236 4.73 15.14 -1.48
C SER A 236 3.80 14.70 -0.35
N ASP A 237 2.71 13.99 -0.66
CA ASP A 237 1.83 13.39 0.35
C ASP A 237 2.52 12.26 1.15
N HIS A 238 3.47 11.53 0.53
CA HIS A 238 4.15 10.37 1.12
C HIS A 238 5.53 10.67 1.71
N GLN A 239 6.08 11.88 1.56
CA GLN A 239 7.38 12.29 2.11
C GLN A 239 7.43 12.17 3.63
N ALA A 240 6.28 12.35 4.29
CA ALA A 240 6.15 12.20 5.74
C ALA A 240 5.98 10.73 6.18
N ARG A 241 6.17 9.76 5.28
CA ARG A 241 5.96 8.34 5.57
C ARG A 241 7.11 7.46 5.09
N THR A 242 7.33 6.38 5.82
CA THR A 242 8.31 5.33 5.51
C THR A 242 7.56 4.05 5.20
N ILE A 243 7.78 3.52 4.00
CA ILE A 243 7.20 2.24 3.58
C ILE A 243 8.07 1.11 4.10
N VAL A 244 7.43 0.18 4.82
CA VAL A 244 8.08 -1.03 5.36
C VAL A 244 7.68 -2.22 4.50
N LYS A 245 8.67 -2.84 3.86
CA LYS A 245 8.50 -4.01 3.00
C LYS A 245 9.11 -5.25 3.65
N ARG A 246 8.49 -6.41 3.45
CA ARG A 246 8.99 -7.73 3.86
C ARG A 246 8.89 -8.72 2.68
N PRO A 247 9.66 -9.81 2.68
CA PRO A 247 9.50 -10.86 1.68
C PRO A 247 8.07 -11.43 1.69
N HIS A 248 7.50 -11.70 0.51
CA HIS A 248 6.23 -12.45 0.40
C HIS A 248 6.38 -13.87 0.97
N ALA A 249 5.30 -14.58 1.28
CA ALA A 249 5.39 -16.02 1.58
C ALA A 249 5.80 -16.84 0.33
N ASN A 250 6.43 -18.01 0.53
CA ASN A 250 7.06 -18.83 -0.54
C ASN A 250 6.26 -19.01 -1.82
N PHE A 251 4.95 -19.23 -1.73
CA PHE A 251 4.10 -19.45 -2.91
C PHE A 251 3.97 -18.22 -3.82
N MET A 252 4.21 -17.01 -3.29
CA MET A 252 4.08 -15.74 -4.03
C MET A 252 5.43 -15.15 -4.47
N ARG A 253 6.58 -15.71 -4.04
CA ARG A 253 7.94 -15.24 -4.41
C ARG A 253 8.40 -15.62 -5.83
N ARG A 254 7.61 -16.41 -6.57
CA ARG A 254 7.91 -16.76 -7.97
C ARG A 254 7.38 -15.72 -8.98
N GLY A 255 6.69 -14.69 -8.51
CA GLY A 255 6.19 -13.58 -9.34
C GLY A 255 7.25 -12.50 -9.57
N ARG A 256 6.89 -11.44 -10.31
CA ARG A 256 7.78 -10.26 -10.51
C ARG A 256 7.99 -9.42 -9.24
N ASN A 257 7.12 -9.57 -8.24
CA ASN A 257 7.13 -8.77 -7.01
C ASN A 257 7.37 -9.67 -5.79
N ASN A 258 8.63 -9.79 -5.38
CA ASN A 258 9.03 -10.65 -4.24
C ASN A 258 8.86 -9.97 -2.88
N TRP A 259 8.53 -8.67 -2.89
CA TRP A 259 8.40 -7.81 -1.73
C TRP A 259 6.96 -7.39 -1.51
N GLN A 260 6.48 -7.60 -0.28
CA GLN A 260 5.17 -7.18 0.19
C GLN A 260 5.31 -5.92 1.04
N GLN A 261 4.51 -4.90 0.76
CA GLN A 261 4.34 -3.78 1.68
C GLN A 261 3.54 -4.24 2.90
N VAL A 262 4.13 -4.15 4.08
CA VAL A 262 3.52 -4.58 5.36
C VAL A 262 3.01 -3.38 6.16
N ALA A 263 3.68 -2.24 6.06
CA ALA A 263 3.24 -1.03 6.75
C ALA A 263 3.61 0.23 5.97
N ASN A 264 2.78 1.27 6.13
CA ASN A 264 3.07 2.64 5.77
C ASN A 264 3.07 3.45 7.08
N ARG A 265 4.25 3.80 7.60
CA ARG A 265 4.38 4.43 8.92
C ARG A 265 4.75 5.90 8.77
N PRO A 266 4.27 6.82 9.62
CA PRO A 266 4.80 8.17 9.65
C PRO A 266 6.31 8.15 9.94
N VAL A 267 7.04 9.09 9.35
CA VAL A 267 8.47 9.27 9.59
C VAL A 267 8.68 9.48 11.07
N ARG A 268 9.54 8.63 11.65
CA ARG A 268 9.91 8.73 13.05
C ARG A 268 10.99 9.79 13.20
N ASP A 269 10.70 10.88 13.90
CA ASP A 269 11.69 11.92 14.18
C ASP A 269 12.89 11.30 14.92
N MET A 270 14.11 11.63 14.46
CA MET A 270 15.37 11.23 15.08
C MET A 270 15.47 11.63 16.55
N LYS A 271 14.76 12.68 16.95
CA LYS A 271 14.64 13.03 18.37
C LYS A 271 14.06 11.86 19.16
N THR A 272 13.05 11.15 18.68
CA THR A 272 12.43 10.03 19.45
C THR A 272 13.32 8.82 19.73
N VAL A 273 14.52 8.75 19.13
CA VAL A 273 15.49 7.68 19.37
C VAL A 273 16.51 8.16 20.37
N VAL A 274 16.58 7.49 21.51
CA VAL A 274 17.50 7.83 22.59
C VAL A 274 18.81 7.09 22.34
N LEU A 275 19.83 7.86 21.95
CA LEU A 275 21.19 7.43 21.68
C LEU A 275 22.11 8.60 22.05
N ASP A 276 23.38 8.31 22.29
CA ASP A 276 24.37 9.37 22.41
C ASP A 276 24.33 10.33 21.20
N HIS A 277 24.48 11.63 21.48
CA HIS A 277 24.30 12.68 20.48
C HIS A 277 25.42 12.64 19.42
N GLU A 278 26.66 12.35 19.84
CA GLU A 278 27.81 12.28 18.93
C GLU A 278 27.68 11.08 17.99
N GLN A 279 27.34 9.91 18.55
CA GLN A 279 27.08 8.70 17.75
C GLN A 279 25.94 8.92 16.74
N LYS A 280 24.86 9.58 17.14
CA LYS A 280 23.73 9.88 16.25
C LYS A 280 24.17 10.78 15.09
N LEU A 281 24.93 11.84 15.36
CA LEU A 281 25.44 12.74 14.33
C LEU A 281 26.43 12.04 13.40
N GLN A 282 27.30 11.18 13.93
CA GLN A 282 28.25 10.42 13.13
C GLN A 282 27.55 9.53 12.11
N VAL A 283 26.53 8.76 12.54
CA VAL A 283 25.77 7.88 11.63
C VAL A 283 25.02 8.69 10.58
N LEU A 284 24.41 9.82 10.97
CA LEU A 284 23.70 10.69 10.03
C LEU A 284 24.65 11.31 9.00
N ALA A 285 25.81 11.82 9.42
CA ALA A 285 26.80 12.41 8.54
C ALA A 285 27.34 11.36 7.55
N ASP A 286 27.64 10.16 8.05
CA ASP A 286 28.15 9.05 7.25
C ASP A 286 27.14 8.58 6.19
N MET A 287 25.88 8.36 6.58
CA MET A 287 24.81 8.01 5.64
C MET A 287 24.56 9.11 4.61
N ASN A 288 24.61 10.37 5.03
CA ASN A 288 24.41 11.51 4.13
C ASN A 288 25.53 11.60 3.09
N GLU A 289 26.79 11.39 3.49
CA GLU A 289 27.93 11.31 2.57
C GLU A 289 27.75 10.16 1.58
N TYR A 290 27.40 8.97 2.06
CA TYR A 290 27.20 7.81 1.20
C TYR A 290 26.07 8.00 0.16
N LEU A 291 24.95 8.61 0.58
CA LEU A 291 23.79 8.86 -0.27
C LEU A 291 23.95 10.07 -1.18
N HIS A 292 25.01 10.87 -1.02
CA HIS A 292 25.24 12.06 -1.82
C HIS A 292 25.35 11.71 -3.33
N PRO A 293 24.73 12.48 -4.24
CA PRO A 293 24.72 12.16 -5.68
C PRO A 293 26.09 12.03 -6.34
N ASP A 294 27.11 12.68 -5.78
CA ASP A 294 28.48 12.64 -6.31
C ASP A 294 29.28 11.41 -5.85
N THR A 295 28.90 10.79 -4.74
CA THR A 295 29.60 9.65 -4.14
C THR A 295 29.69 8.44 -5.08
N PRO A 296 28.62 8.03 -5.80
CA PRO A 296 28.72 6.96 -6.80
C PRO A 296 29.81 7.19 -7.85
N ARG A 297 30.03 8.43 -8.29
CA ARG A 297 31.07 8.78 -9.27
C ARG A 297 32.46 8.65 -8.65
N TRP A 298 32.62 9.07 -7.39
CA TRP A 298 33.89 8.95 -6.67
C TRP A 298 34.32 7.49 -6.50
N TYR A 299 33.37 6.61 -6.14
CA TYR A 299 33.56 5.16 -6.00
C TYR A 299 33.89 4.51 -7.35
N ALA A 300 33.10 4.81 -8.39
CA ALA A 300 33.29 4.26 -9.73
C ALA A 300 34.66 4.63 -10.32
N ASN A 301 35.12 5.88 -10.16
CA ASN A 301 36.44 6.33 -10.64
C ASN A 301 37.62 5.62 -9.95
N ARG A 302 37.37 4.95 -8.82
CA ARG A 302 38.37 4.20 -8.05
C ARG A 302 38.19 2.69 -8.16
N GLY A 303 37.18 2.21 -8.90
CA GLY A 303 36.86 0.79 -9.02
C GLY A 303 36.41 0.15 -7.70
N ILE A 304 35.93 0.95 -6.74
CA ILE A 304 35.45 0.47 -5.44
C ILE A 304 33.93 0.26 -5.56
N PRO A 305 33.39 -0.94 -5.24
CA PRO A 305 31.95 -1.17 -5.23
C PRO A 305 31.22 -0.22 -4.27
N LEU A 306 30.11 0.39 -4.71
CA LEU A 306 29.33 1.30 -3.86
C LEU A 306 28.45 0.53 -2.88
N ARG A 307 29.01 0.26 -1.70
CA ARG A 307 28.36 -0.46 -0.59
C ARG A 307 28.61 0.29 0.71
N ARG A 308 27.62 0.25 1.60
CA ARG A 308 27.75 0.75 2.98
C ARG A 308 26.97 -0.14 3.94
N GLY A 309 27.67 -0.67 4.93
CA GLY A 309 27.10 -1.53 5.97
C GLY A 309 27.23 -0.95 7.37
N TYR A 310 26.15 -1.01 8.14
CA TYR A 310 26.08 -0.61 9.54
C TYR A 310 25.76 -1.82 10.42
N LEU A 311 26.47 -1.97 11.53
CA LEU A 311 26.17 -2.97 12.55
C LEU A 311 25.73 -2.26 13.84
N PHE A 312 24.48 -2.45 14.22
CA PHE A 312 23.93 -1.96 15.48
C PHE A 312 23.92 -3.10 16.48
N HIS A 313 24.70 -2.98 17.56
CA HIS A 313 24.85 -4.05 18.55
C HIS A 313 24.62 -3.55 19.98
N GLY A 314 24.16 -4.44 20.87
CA GLY A 314 23.96 -4.13 22.29
C GLY A 314 22.77 -4.86 22.90
N PRO A 315 22.46 -4.67 24.19
CA PRO A 315 21.39 -5.38 24.88
C PRO A 315 20.01 -5.21 24.21
N PRO A 316 19.06 -6.13 24.42
CA PRO A 316 17.70 -5.99 23.91
C PRO A 316 17.01 -4.76 24.53
N GLY A 317 16.12 -4.12 23.77
CA GLY A 317 15.34 -2.98 24.26
C GLY A 317 16.07 -1.63 24.28
N THR A 318 17.26 -1.53 23.68
CA THR A 318 18.04 -0.27 23.60
C THR A 318 17.72 0.61 22.39
N GLY A 319 16.86 0.15 21.48
CA GLY A 319 16.39 0.98 20.35
C GLY A 319 17.12 0.77 19.02
N LYS A 320 17.91 -0.30 18.86
CA LYS A 320 18.59 -0.66 17.59
C LYS A 320 17.68 -0.58 16.35
N THR A 321 16.61 -1.38 16.35
CA THR A 321 15.58 -1.37 15.28
C THR A 321 14.90 0.00 15.16
N SER A 322 14.70 0.70 16.28
CA SER A 322 14.08 2.03 16.28
C SER A 322 14.92 3.07 15.56
N LEU A 323 16.26 3.02 15.71
CA LEU A 323 17.19 3.87 14.98
C LEU A 323 17.13 3.59 13.47
N SER A 324 17.11 2.31 13.06
CA SER A 324 17.02 1.94 11.64
C SER A 324 15.79 2.55 10.94
N PHE A 325 14.63 2.51 11.61
CA PHE A 325 13.41 3.14 11.08
C PHE A 325 13.50 4.67 11.04
N ALA A 326 14.08 5.30 12.06
CA ALA A 326 14.24 6.75 12.08
C ALA A 326 15.20 7.24 11.00
N LEU A 327 16.33 6.56 10.79
CA LEU A 327 17.29 6.84 9.72
C LEU A 327 16.64 6.74 8.33
N ALA A 328 15.90 5.65 8.07
CA ALA A 328 15.16 5.51 6.81
C ALA A 328 14.17 6.67 6.60
N GLY A 329 13.49 7.09 7.67
CA GLY A 329 12.57 8.22 7.63
C GLY A 329 13.23 9.56 7.32
N VAL A 330 14.38 9.88 7.92
CA VAL A 330 15.13 11.13 7.66
C VAL A 330 15.51 11.26 6.19
N PHE A 331 15.99 10.17 5.60
CA PHE A 331 16.45 10.16 4.22
C PHE A 331 15.33 9.85 3.20
N GLY A 332 14.08 9.69 3.67
CA GLY A 332 12.93 9.38 2.81
C GLY A 332 13.09 8.07 2.04
N LEU A 333 13.74 7.07 2.64
CA LEU A 333 14.04 5.78 2.02
C LEU A 333 13.05 4.70 2.50
N ASP A 334 12.68 3.82 1.58
CA ASP A 334 11.95 2.59 1.91
C ASP A 334 12.85 1.64 2.72
N ILE A 335 12.26 0.97 3.72
CA ILE A 335 12.96 -0.03 4.55
C ILE A 335 12.46 -1.43 4.22
N HIS A 336 13.42 -2.31 3.89
CA HIS A 336 13.19 -3.70 3.52
C HIS A 336 13.70 -4.59 4.66
N VAL A 337 12.76 -5.14 5.43
CA VAL A 337 13.07 -5.92 6.63
C VAL A 337 13.09 -7.40 6.27
N ILE A 338 14.22 -8.06 6.51
CA ILE A 338 14.40 -9.50 6.33
C ILE A 338 14.68 -10.11 7.70
N SER A 339 13.89 -11.11 8.08
CA SER A 339 14.18 -11.95 9.23
C SER A 339 14.77 -13.26 8.74
N LEU A 340 16.02 -13.52 9.11
CA LEU A 340 16.73 -14.74 8.71
C LEU A 340 16.20 -16.00 9.42
N LEU A 341 15.35 -15.82 10.43
CA LEU A 341 14.68 -16.90 11.15
C LEU A 341 13.47 -17.48 10.41
N GLU A 342 13.05 -16.85 9.31
CA GLU A 342 11.88 -17.30 8.58
C GLU A 342 12.14 -18.69 7.95
N PRO A 343 11.46 -19.77 8.39
CA PRO A 343 11.80 -21.15 7.98
C PRO A 343 11.59 -21.40 6.49
N THR A 344 10.80 -20.56 5.85
CA THR A 344 10.46 -20.61 4.44
C THR A 344 11.53 -19.97 3.55
N LEU A 345 12.42 -19.14 4.09
CA LEU A 345 13.39 -18.37 3.32
C LEU A 345 14.63 -19.21 2.95
N THR A 346 14.80 -19.48 1.65
CA THR A 346 15.98 -20.20 1.14
C THR A 346 17.09 -19.23 0.72
N GLU A 347 18.30 -19.75 0.50
CA GLU A 347 19.44 -18.95 0.00
C GLU A 347 19.22 -18.39 -1.40
N GLU A 348 18.55 -19.15 -2.27
CA GLU A 348 18.19 -18.70 -3.63
C GLU A 348 17.16 -17.56 -3.57
N ASP A 349 16.15 -17.70 -2.70
CA ASP A 349 15.19 -16.63 -2.44
C ASP A 349 15.88 -15.37 -1.91
N LEU A 350 16.84 -15.52 -0.99
CA LEU A 350 17.61 -14.39 -0.46
C LEU A 350 18.40 -13.67 -1.57
N SER A 351 19.08 -14.41 -2.45
CA SER A 351 19.79 -13.84 -3.60
C SER A 351 18.83 -13.10 -4.55
N SER A 352 17.66 -13.69 -4.83
CA SER A 352 16.59 -13.09 -5.64
C SER A 352 15.97 -11.85 -5.01
N LEU A 353 15.79 -11.85 -3.69
CA LEU A 353 15.32 -10.67 -2.94
C LEU A 353 16.33 -9.54 -3.05
N PHE A 354 17.62 -9.82 -2.86
CA PHE A 354 18.67 -8.82 -2.99
C PHE A 354 18.85 -8.32 -4.43
N SER A 355 18.57 -9.13 -5.47
CA SER A 355 18.67 -8.70 -6.86
C SER A 355 17.48 -7.82 -7.30
N THR A 356 16.31 -7.99 -6.68
CA THR A 356 15.08 -7.22 -7.00
C THR A 356 14.96 -5.90 -6.26
N LEU A 357 15.87 -5.58 -5.34
CA LEU A 357 15.84 -4.35 -4.55
C LEU A 357 16.09 -3.08 -5.39
N PRO A 358 15.38 -1.97 -5.09
CA PRO A 358 15.60 -0.71 -5.77
C PRO A 358 16.93 -0.05 -5.39
N ARG A 359 17.46 0.78 -6.30
CA ARG A 359 18.62 1.66 -6.03
C ARG A 359 18.14 2.75 -5.07
N ARG A 360 18.77 2.90 -3.89
CA ARG A 360 18.35 3.74 -2.74
C ARG A 360 17.22 3.16 -1.90
N CYS A 361 17.56 2.13 -1.12
CA CYS A 361 16.73 1.66 -0.02
C CYS A 361 17.61 1.30 1.18
N VAL A 362 16.97 1.16 2.33
CA VAL A 362 17.58 0.59 3.54
C VAL A 362 17.17 -0.88 3.63
N ILE A 363 18.14 -1.76 3.77
CA ILE A 363 17.93 -3.18 4.08
C ILE A 363 18.18 -3.34 5.58
N LEU A 364 17.21 -3.89 6.31
CA LEU A 364 17.33 -4.22 7.71
C LEU A 364 17.34 -5.74 7.88
N LEU A 365 18.48 -6.28 8.33
CA LEU A 365 18.58 -7.66 8.80
C LEU A 365 18.45 -7.66 10.32
N GLU A 366 17.33 -8.18 10.82
CA GLU A 366 17.07 -8.23 12.26
C GLU A 366 17.65 -9.48 12.91
N ASP A 367 18.23 -9.30 14.10
CA ASP A 367 18.69 -10.37 15.02
C ASP A 367 19.59 -11.42 14.35
N ILE A 368 20.62 -10.96 13.66
CA ILE A 368 21.52 -11.83 12.86
C ILE A 368 22.25 -12.90 13.71
N ASP A 369 22.37 -12.72 15.03
CA ASP A 369 22.96 -13.70 15.96
C ASP A 369 22.09 -14.93 16.24
N THR A 370 20.80 -14.87 15.88
CA THR A 370 19.85 -15.97 16.11
C THR A 370 19.74 -16.92 14.92
N ALA A 371 20.20 -16.49 13.74
CA ALA A 371 20.07 -17.22 12.48
C ALA A 371 21.06 -18.38 12.28
N GLY A 372 21.70 -18.87 13.35
CA GLY A 372 22.72 -19.94 13.24
C GLY A 372 24.03 -19.48 12.60
N LEU A 373 24.28 -18.17 12.51
CA LEU A 373 25.53 -17.58 12.02
C LEU A 373 26.64 -17.58 13.09
N ARG A 374 26.54 -18.50 14.06
CA ARG A 374 27.43 -18.59 15.22
C ARG A 374 28.68 -19.37 14.87
N ARG A 375 29.77 -19.08 15.57
CA ARG A 375 31.05 -19.77 15.39
C ARG A 375 30.86 -21.28 15.67
N PRO A 376 31.35 -22.19 14.81
CA PRO A 376 31.28 -23.64 15.03
C PRO A 376 31.86 -24.08 16.39
N VAL A 377 32.85 -23.33 16.90
CA VAL A 377 33.50 -23.58 18.18
C VAL A 377 32.59 -23.25 19.37
N ASP A 378 31.70 -22.26 19.24
CA ASP A 378 30.78 -21.89 20.31
C ASP A 378 29.54 -22.80 20.33
N GLU A 379 29.14 -23.36 19.19
CA GLU A 379 28.16 -24.46 19.13
C GLU A 379 28.69 -25.72 19.83
N LEU A 380 29.96 -26.06 19.59
CA LEU A 380 30.65 -27.16 20.28
C LEU A 380 30.75 -26.90 21.79
N ARG A 381 31.12 -25.68 22.21
CA ARG A 381 31.18 -25.29 23.63
C ARG A 381 29.81 -25.23 24.31
N ALA A 382 28.77 -24.79 23.60
CA ALA A 382 27.41 -24.77 24.12
C ALA A 382 26.86 -26.20 24.26
N ALA A 383 27.14 -27.08 23.30
CA ALA A 383 26.84 -28.50 23.39
C ALA A 383 27.60 -29.18 24.55
N GLU A 384 28.88 -28.86 24.75
CA GLU A 384 29.67 -29.35 25.90
C GLU A 384 29.14 -28.84 27.24
N ARG A 385 28.67 -27.58 27.32
CA ARG A 385 28.06 -27.02 28.54
C ARG A 385 26.71 -27.66 28.84
N ALA A 386 25.87 -27.86 27.84
CA ALA A 386 24.59 -28.55 27.99
C ALA A 386 24.76 -30.03 28.37
N ALA A 387 25.80 -30.70 27.87
CA ALA A 387 26.16 -32.05 28.29
C ALA A 387 26.62 -32.10 29.77
N LYS A 388 27.44 -31.13 30.21
CA LYS A 388 27.92 -31.03 31.59
C LYS A 388 26.85 -30.63 32.61
N GLU A 389 25.80 -29.91 32.20
CA GLU A 389 24.65 -29.62 33.06
C GLU A 389 23.75 -30.84 33.25
N LYS A 390 23.55 -31.65 32.21
CA LYS A 390 22.79 -32.92 32.31
C LYS A 390 23.50 -33.98 33.17
N ASP A 391 24.83 -34.02 33.15
CA ASP A 391 25.61 -34.91 34.02
C ASP A 391 25.57 -34.52 35.51
N LYS A 392 25.10 -33.31 35.86
CA LYS A 392 24.99 -32.86 37.26
C LYS A 392 23.63 -33.15 37.92
N GLU A 393 22.59 -33.45 37.15
CA GLU A 393 21.26 -33.82 37.68
C GLU A 393 21.02 -35.33 37.77
N GLY A 394 21.90 -36.17 37.21
CA GLY A 394 21.80 -37.62 37.26
C GLY A 394 22.94 -38.26 38.04
N LYS A 395 22.92 -38.13 39.38
CA LYS A 395 23.81 -38.90 40.25
C LYS A 395 23.01 -39.94 41.02
N ASP A 396 22.64 -41.02 40.34
CA ASP A 396 22.74 -42.36 40.92
C ASP A 396 22.60 -43.47 39.87
N ASP A 397 23.36 -44.52 40.17
CA ASP A 397 23.44 -45.85 39.58
C ASP A 397 24.11 -46.10 38.22
N SER A 398 25.10 -46.97 38.34
CA SER A 398 25.89 -47.62 37.30
C SER A 398 25.02 -48.22 36.21
N ASN A 399 25.21 -47.78 34.96
CA ASN A 399 25.02 -48.68 33.82
C ASN A 399 25.96 -48.33 32.66
N LYS A 400 26.55 -49.37 32.06
CA LYS A 400 27.44 -49.29 30.90
C LYS A 400 26.70 -48.61 29.75
N THR A 401 27.15 -47.42 29.35
CA THR A 401 26.66 -46.74 28.15
C THR A 401 26.97 -47.62 26.93
N THR A 402 25.94 -48.16 26.30
CA THR A 402 26.09 -49.06 25.15
C THR A 402 26.37 -48.27 23.87
N SER A 403 27.12 -48.86 22.95
CA SER A 403 27.42 -48.31 21.61
C SER A 403 26.16 -47.90 20.82
N SER A 404 24.99 -48.46 21.16
CA SER A 404 23.67 -48.09 20.65
C SER A 404 23.22 -46.69 21.06
N ASP A 405 23.49 -46.26 22.30
CA ASP A 405 22.99 -45.00 22.86
C ASP A 405 23.77 -43.82 22.28
N ILE A 406 25.08 -44.03 22.04
CA ILE A 406 25.93 -43.09 21.30
C ILE A 406 25.46 -42.99 19.83
N LYS A 407 24.99 -44.08 19.24
CA LYS A 407 24.48 -44.11 17.86
C LYS A 407 23.12 -43.42 17.73
N GLU A 408 22.24 -43.59 18.71
CA GLU A 408 20.94 -42.89 18.77
C GLU A 408 21.11 -41.41 19.08
N LEU A 409 22.01 -41.04 20.00
CA LEU A 409 22.36 -39.65 20.25
C LEU A 409 23.00 -39.00 19.01
N ALA A 410 23.92 -39.71 18.33
CA ALA A 410 24.48 -39.25 17.07
C ALA A 410 23.43 -39.12 15.96
N LYS A 411 22.41 -39.99 15.93
CA LYS A 411 21.30 -39.93 14.97
C LYS A 411 20.32 -38.80 15.29
N ALA A 412 20.07 -38.52 16.57
CA ALA A 412 19.30 -37.36 17.03
C ALA A 412 20.03 -36.05 16.71
N LEU A 413 21.33 -35.96 17.00
CA LEU A 413 22.17 -34.83 16.62
C LEU A 413 22.27 -34.65 15.10
N LYS A 414 22.30 -35.75 14.33
CA LYS A 414 22.26 -35.68 12.85
C LYS A 414 20.90 -35.19 12.34
N LYS A 415 19.81 -35.56 13.01
CA LYS A 415 18.45 -35.12 12.68
C LYS A 415 18.24 -33.64 13.01
N ASP A 416 18.75 -33.18 14.17
CA ASP A 416 18.75 -31.76 14.54
C ASP A 416 19.65 -30.93 13.59
N ALA A 417 20.78 -31.50 13.14
CA ALA A 417 21.63 -30.88 12.12
C ALA A 417 20.99 -30.84 10.72
N ASP A 418 20.19 -31.85 10.34
CA ASP A 418 19.44 -31.86 9.08
C ASP A 418 18.17 -30.96 9.13
N ASP A 419 17.60 -30.70 10.30
CA ASP A 419 16.56 -29.66 10.47
C ASP A 419 17.15 -28.25 10.55
N GLN A 420 18.36 -28.08 11.10
CA GLN A 420 19.16 -26.84 11.02
C GLN A 420 19.60 -26.49 9.58
N LYS A 421 19.76 -27.48 8.70
CA LYS A 421 20.02 -27.28 7.27
C LYS A 421 18.90 -26.57 6.49
N LYS A 422 17.73 -26.32 7.09
CA LYS A 422 16.67 -25.52 6.47
C LYS A 422 16.85 -24.01 6.66
N GLY A 423 17.81 -23.58 7.49
CA GLY A 423 18.15 -22.17 7.66
C GLY A 423 19.12 -21.65 6.59
N ILE A 424 19.20 -20.34 6.46
CA ILE A 424 20.17 -19.66 5.59
C ILE A 424 21.58 -19.89 6.16
N SER A 425 22.52 -20.41 5.35
CA SER A 425 23.90 -20.53 5.80
C SER A 425 24.60 -19.16 5.81
N LEU A 426 25.65 -19.04 6.62
CA LEU A 426 26.53 -17.86 6.61
C LEU A 426 27.09 -17.60 5.20
N SER A 427 27.52 -18.66 4.50
CA SER A 427 28.02 -18.53 3.12
C SER A 427 26.95 -17.95 2.18
N GLY A 428 25.71 -18.43 2.28
CA GLY A 428 24.58 -17.93 1.50
C GLY A 428 24.31 -16.44 1.75
N LEU A 429 24.30 -16.02 3.02
CA LEU A 429 24.12 -14.61 3.38
C LEU A 429 25.28 -13.74 2.86
N LEU A 430 26.52 -14.18 3.01
CA LEU A 430 27.70 -13.45 2.56
C LEU A 430 27.71 -13.27 1.04
N ASN A 431 27.31 -14.29 0.29
CA ASN A 431 27.17 -14.22 -1.17
C ASN A 431 26.04 -13.29 -1.60
N ALA A 432 24.94 -13.21 -0.84
CA ALA A 432 23.85 -12.28 -1.13
C ALA A 432 24.25 -10.81 -0.88
N ILE A 433 24.99 -10.53 0.19
CA ILE A 433 25.44 -9.19 0.56
C ILE A 433 26.56 -8.70 -0.36
N ASP A 434 27.56 -9.54 -0.64
CA ASP A 434 28.86 -9.14 -1.21
C ASP A 434 29.26 -9.94 -2.46
N GLY A 435 28.33 -10.69 -3.04
CA GLY A 435 28.60 -11.47 -4.26
C GLY A 435 28.87 -10.59 -5.47
N VAL A 436 29.61 -11.11 -6.45
CA VAL A 436 29.99 -10.40 -7.70
C VAL A 436 28.79 -9.88 -8.49
N ALA A 437 27.63 -10.55 -8.37
CA ALA A 437 26.38 -10.18 -9.04
C ALA A 437 25.47 -9.24 -8.22
N SER A 438 25.89 -8.84 -7.01
CA SER A 438 25.01 -8.08 -6.11
C SER A 438 24.96 -6.60 -6.48
N HIS A 439 23.75 -6.04 -6.54
CA HIS A 439 23.53 -4.64 -6.92
C HIS A 439 24.02 -3.64 -5.85
N GLU A 440 24.49 -2.49 -6.34
CA GLU A 440 25.11 -1.42 -5.56
C GLU A 440 24.15 -0.26 -5.25
N GLY A 441 24.55 0.65 -4.36
CA GLY A 441 23.81 1.88 -4.06
C GLY A 441 22.64 1.70 -3.09
N ARG A 442 22.80 0.78 -2.12
CA ARG A 442 21.87 0.52 -1.03
C ARG A 442 22.58 0.58 0.32
N VAL A 443 21.84 0.85 1.38
CA VAL A 443 22.35 0.87 2.75
C VAL A 443 21.95 -0.43 3.44
N LEU A 444 22.93 -1.16 3.98
CA LEU A 444 22.68 -2.36 4.78
C LEU A 444 22.79 -2.02 6.26
N ILE A 445 21.78 -2.34 7.05
CA ILE A 445 21.80 -2.25 8.51
C ILE A 445 21.55 -3.64 9.09
N MET A 446 22.42 -4.08 9.98
CA MET A 446 22.30 -5.34 10.71
C MET A 446 22.14 -5.04 12.19
N THR A 447 21.23 -5.76 12.86
CA THR A 447 21.07 -5.66 14.32
C THR A 447 21.46 -6.97 15.01
N THR A 448 22.17 -6.87 16.12
CA THR A 448 22.52 -8.03 16.95
C THR A 448 22.44 -7.71 18.44
N ASN A 449 22.10 -8.70 19.26
CA ASN A 449 22.16 -8.58 20.71
C ASN A 449 23.49 -9.09 21.29
N VAL A 450 24.22 -9.94 20.55
CA VAL A 450 25.44 -10.61 21.00
C VAL A 450 26.53 -10.46 19.92
N PRO A 451 27.21 -9.31 19.83
CA PRO A 451 28.20 -9.05 18.78
C PRO A 451 29.37 -10.04 18.79
N GLU A 452 29.75 -10.55 19.98
CA GLU A 452 30.83 -11.53 20.14
C GLU A 452 30.56 -12.86 19.40
N SER A 453 29.29 -13.20 19.20
CA SER A 453 28.89 -14.45 18.54
C SER A 453 29.02 -14.40 17.02
N LEU A 454 29.22 -13.21 16.44
CA LEU A 454 29.28 -13.02 15.01
C LEU A 454 30.61 -13.50 14.43
N ASP A 455 30.54 -14.03 13.21
CA ASP A 455 31.70 -14.43 12.44
C ASP A 455 32.49 -13.20 11.95
N GLU A 456 33.82 -13.26 12.07
CA GLU A 456 34.71 -12.18 11.62
C GLU A 456 34.57 -11.88 10.12
N ALA A 457 34.19 -12.88 9.31
CA ALA A 457 33.93 -12.69 7.90
C ALA A 457 32.75 -11.75 7.62
N LEU A 458 31.76 -11.66 8.51
CA LEU A 458 30.61 -10.78 8.35
C LEU A 458 30.94 -9.31 8.67
N ILE A 459 31.81 -9.08 9.64
CA ILE A 459 32.17 -7.73 10.14
C ILE A 459 33.34 -7.06 9.41
N ARG A 460 33.86 -7.69 8.34
CA ARG A 460 34.98 -7.13 7.56
C ARG A 460 34.57 -5.83 6.84
N PRO A 461 35.51 -4.89 6.65
CA PRO A 461 35.30 -3.70 5.83
C PRO A 461 34.78 -4.06 4.42
N GLY A 462 33.81 -3.29 3.91
CA GLY A 462 33.05 -3.61 2.70
C GLY A 462 31.73 -4.34 2.94
N ARG A 463 31.57 -4.97 4.12
CA ARG A 463 30.31 -5.58 4.60
C ARG A 463 29.74 -4.84 5.79
N VAL A 464 30.60 -4.50 6.75
CA VAL A 464 30.30 -3.62 7.89
C VAL A 464 31.38 -2.56 7.92
N ASP A 465 31.00 -1.31 7.70
CA ASP A 465 31.92 -0.18 7.66
C ASP A 465 31.84 0.68 8.93
N LEU A 466 30.67 0.72 9.59
CA LEU A 466 30.47 1.43 10.84
C LEU A 466 29.73 0.53 11.85
N GLN A 467 30.26 0.46 13.08
CA GLN A 467 29.65 -0.25 14.20
C GLN A 467 29.16 0.77 15.21
N VAL A 468 27.91 0.61 15.67
CA VAL A 468 27.28 1.48 16.66
C VAL A 468 26.89 0.62 17.85
N GLU A 469 27.53 0.90 18.98
CA GLU A 469 27.23 0.26 20.25
C GLU A 469 26.06 0.95 20.94
N PHE A 470 25.07 0.15 21.34
CA PHE A 470 23.94 0.58 22.15
C PHE A 470 24.11 0.06 23.56
N THR A 471 24.32 0.96 24.51
CA THR A 471 24.42 0.63 25.94
C THR A 471 23.07 0.77 26.63
N TYR A 472 23.02 0.41 27.92
CA TYR A 472 21.94 0.80 28.80
C TYR A 472 21.87 2.32 28.97
N ALA A 473 20.71 2.82 29.40
CA ALA A 473 20.41 4.23 29.47
C ALA A 473 21.30 4.94 30.50
N THR A 474 21.84 6.09 30.11
CA THR A 474 22.47 7.04 31.04
C THR A 474 21.40 7.91 31.72
N LYS A 475 21.75 8.59 32.81
CA LYS A 475 20.88 9.59 33.44
C LYS A 475 20.45 10.68 32.48
N VAL A 476 21.36 11.14 31.62
CA VAL A 476 21.06 12.14 30.57
C VAL A 476 19.99 11.60 29.62
N GLN A 477 20.11 10.35 29.19
CA GLN A 477 19.13 9.68 28.34
C GLN A 477 17.80 9.43 29.07
N ALA A 478 17.82 9.12 30.37
CA ALA A 478 16.63 8.96 31.20
C ALA A 478 15.87 10.29 31.37
N LYS A 479 16.59 11.40 31.58
CA LYS A 479 16.03 12.76 31.57
C LYS A 479 15.36 13.05 30.23
N GLU A 480 16.07 12.80 29.14
CA GLU A 480 15.60 13.04 27.78
C GLU A 480 14.33 12.22 27.46
N LEU A 481 14.27 10.96 27.89
CA LEU A 481 13.08 10.11 27.81
C LEU A 481 11.90 10.67 28.59
N PHE A 482 12.14 11.15 29.82
CA PHE A 482 11.11 11.72 30.66
C PHE A 482 10.52 12.98 30.03
N VAL A 483 11.39 13.92 29.63
CA VAL A 483 10.99 15.14 28.93
C VAL A 483 10.16 14.80 27.70
N ARG A 484 10.62 13.90 26.84
CA ARG A 484 9.88 13.51 25.62
C ARG A 484 8.53 12.85 25.86
N MET A 485 8.36 12.12 26.96
CA MET A 485 7.08 11.48 27.25
C MET A 485 6.00 12.52 27.65
N TYR A 486 6.43 13.64 28.22
CA TYR A 486 5.55 14.63 28.84
C TYR A 486 5.61 16.03 28.18
N GLU A 487 6.53 16.26 27.25
CA GLU A 487 6.43 17.37 26.31
C GLU A 487 5.12 17.17 25.54
N GLY A 488 4.21 18.14 25.67
CA GLY A 488 2.90 18.07 25.03
C GLY A 488 3.04 17.81 23.53
N ASP A 489 2.02 17.16 22.95
CA ASP A 489 1.92 16.94 21.51
C ASP A 489 1.78 18.32 20.84
N GLU A 490 2.90 19.00 20.59
CA GLU A 490 3.02 20.14 19.68
C GLU A 490 2.56 19.60 18.32
N GLY A 491 1.25 19.74 18.09
CA GLY A 491 0.51 18.92 17.17
C GLY A 491 1.19 18.74 15.82
N ARG A 492 1.15 17.50 15.35
CA ARG A 492 1.12 17.13 13.94
C ARG A 492 0.70 18.34 13.08
N PRO A 493 1.51 18.83 12.12
CA PRO A 493 1.20 20.05 11.40
C PRO A 493 -0.19 19.92 10.80
N GLN A 494 -1.15 20.68 11.36
CA GLN A 494 -2.49 20.73 10.82
C GLN A 494 -2.36 21.16 9.37
N ARG A 495 -2.78 20.29 8.45
CA ARG A 495 -2.96 20.68 7.05
C ARG A 495 -3.78 21.98 7.08
N LEU A 496 -3.15 23.08 6.67
CA LEU A 496 -3.85 24.34 6.38
C LEU A 496 -4.96 23.98 5.38
N ASN A 497 -6.18 23.80 5.88
CA ASN A 497 -7.35 23.66 5.05
C ASN A 497 -7.44 24.98 4.27
N SER A 498 -7.31 24.89 2.96
CA SER A 498 -7.39 26.02 2.02
C SER A 498 -8.80 26.63 1.92
N LYS A 499 -9.55 26.70 3.03
CA LYS A 499 -10.91 27.24 3.10
C LYS A 499 -11.05 28.52 3.92
N ASP A 500 -10.01 28.96 4.63
CA ASP A 500 -10.05 30.26 5.31
C ASP A 500 -9.40 31.34 4.46
N LYS A 501 -10.13 31.83 3.45
CA LYS A 501 -9.95 33.20 2.96
C LYS A 501 -10.93 34.10 3.73
N PRO A 502 -10.50 35.26 4.24
CA PRO A 502 -11.42 36.20 4.88
C PRO A 502 -12.40 36.75 3.83
N ALA A 503 -13.69 36.54 4.06
CA ALA A 503 -14.75 37.12 3.24
C ALA A 503 -14.80 38.63 3.48
N ALA A 504 -14.50 39.40 2.43
CA ALA A 504 -14.74 40.84 2.40
C ALA A 504 -16.26 41.10 2.38
N ALA A 505 -16.67 42.00 3.26
CA ALA A 505 -18.04 42.47 3.44
C ALA A 505 -18.57 43.18 2.19
N VAL A 506 -19.78 42.81 1.73
CA VAL A 506 -20.72 43.72 1.04
C VAL A 506 -22.16 43.33 1.39
N ASN A 507 -22.94 44.35 1.73
CA ASN A 507 -24.31 44.39 2.24
C ASN A 507 -25.40 43.83 1.31
N GLY A 508 -26.51 43.40 1.91
CA GLY A 508 -27.86 43.54 1.31
C GLY A 508 -28.79 42.32 1.44
N SER A 509 -29.68 42.34 2.45
CA SER A 509 -30.91 41.52 2.47
C SER A 509 -31.93 42.00 1.42
N PRO A 510 -32.98 41.23 1.06
CA PRO A 510 -34.17 41.12 1.93
C PRO A 510 -34.85 39.73 2.00
N VAL A 511 -35.24 39.38 3.24
CA VAL A 511 -36.53 38.83 3.73
C VAL A 511 -37.45 38.05 2.77
N VAL A 512 -37.79 36.79 3.13
CA VAL A 512 -39.18 36.23 3.26
C VAL A 512 -39.18 35.07 4.28
N PRO A 513 -40.17 34.95 5.22
CA PRO A 513 -40.23 33.91 6.25
C PRO A 513 -41.34 32.85 6.02
N SER A 514 -41.08 31.59 6.41
CA SER A 514 -42.08 30.55 6.75
C SER A 514 -41.33 29.31 7.23
N SER A 515 -41.73 28.48 8.18
CA SER A 515 -42.85 28.41 9.12
C SER A 515 -42.56 27.25 10.06
N ASN A 516 -43.07 27.35 11.29
CA ASN A 516 -43.03 26.33 12.35
C ASN A 516 -43.41 24.92 11.92
N GLU A 517 -42.71 23.90 12.42
CA GLU A 517 -43.34 22.68 12.93
C GLU A 517 -42.69 22.24 14.25
N LYS A 518 -43.56 22.02 15.24
CA LYS A 518 -43.28 21.55 16.60
C LYS A 518 -43.27 20.03 16.64
N ALA A 519 -42.39 19.42 17.42
CA ALA A 519 -42.53 18.06 17.94
C ALA A 519 -42.83 18.10 19.47
N PRO A 520 -43.70 17.23 20.03
CA PRO A 520 -44.10 17.27 21.44
C PRO A 520 -43.45 16.19 22.35
N GLY A 521 -43.29 16.53 23.64
CA GLY A 521 -43.29 15.67 24.86
C GLY A 521 -42.02 14.82 25.16
N SER A 522 -41.20 15.04 26.20
CA SER A 522 -41.39 14.96 27.69
C SER A 522 -41.73 13.52 28.17
N SER A 523 -41.04 12.80 29.07
CA SER A 523 -39.98 13.04 30.09
C SER A 523 -39.39 11.66 30.56
N PRO A 524 -38.83 11.46 31.78
CA PRO A 524 -37.40 11.60 32.12
C PRO A 524 -36.80 10.31 32.75
N ASN A 525 -35.47 10.15 32.74
CA ASN A 525 -34.66 9.60 33.85
C ASN A 525 -33.21 9.40 33.39
N GLY A 526 -32.30 10.10 34.05
CA GLY A 526 -30.87 10.02 33.77
C GLY A 526 -30.14 11.23 34.33
N THR A 527 -29.94 11.20 35.64
CA THR A 527 -28.96 11.93 36.45
C THR A 527 -28.17 13.03 35.72
N VAL A 528 -28.53 14.28 36.02
CA VAL A 528 -27.76 15.47 35.65
C VAL A 528 -26.45 15.45 36.44
N LEU A 529 -25.34 15.16 35.75
CA LEU A 529 -24.01 15.56 36.22
C LEU A 529 -23.82 17.05 35.91
N SER A 530 -23.23 17.77 36.86
CA SER A 530 -23.10 19.22 36.91
C SER A 530 -22.32 19.82 35.72
N PRO A 531 -22.48 21.13 35.44
CA PRO A 531 -21.81 21.84 34.33
C PRO A 531 -20.30 22.07 34.54
N GLU A 532 -19.66 21.32 35.43
CA GLU A 532 -18.21 21.40 35.68
C GLU A 532 -17.41 20.41 34.81
N THR A 533 -18.09 19.52 34.08
CA THR A 533 -17.44 18.46 33.30
C THR A 533 -17.24 18.80 31.81
N SER A 534 -17.48 20.05 31.39
CA SER A 534 -17.42 20.46 29.98
C SER A 534 -16.51 21.66 29.69
N SER A 535 -15.59 22.00 30.60
CA SER A 535 -14.54 23.02 30.35
C SER A 535 -13.10 22.51 30.42
N ALA A 536 -12.88 21.21 30.65
CA ALA A 536 -11.54 20.60 30.75
C ALA A 536 -11.03 20.02 29.41
N LEU A 537 -11.35 20.66 28.28
CA LEU A 537 -10.96 20.15 26.96
C LEU A 537 -10.37 21.25 26.07
N ARG A 538 -9.33 21.91 26.58
CA ARG A 538 -8.27 22.61 25.83
C ARG A 538 -7.22 23.07 26.85
N SER A 539 -5.98 22.59 26.68
CA SER A 539 -4.70 22.99 27.32
C SER A 539 -4.36 22.63 28.79
N GLY A 540 -4.76 21.48 29.37
CA GLY A 540 -4.41 21.16 30.77
C GLY A 540 -4.45 19.68 31.20
N GLU A 541 -3.75 18.77 30.52
CA GLU A 541 -3.82 17.32 30.81
C GLU A 541 -2.71 16.74 31.70
N LEU A 542 -1.68 17.53 32.05
CA LEU A 542 -0.59 17.09 32.92
C LEU A 542 -0.74 17.68 34.31
N ASP A 543 -0.32 16.94 35.33
CA ASP A 543 -0.31 17.41 36.72
C ASP A 543 0.78 18.47 37.02
N ILE A 544 1.48 18.97 35.98
CA ILE A 544 2.58 19.95 36.03
C ILE A 544 2.43 21.00 34.92
N SER A 545 3.02 22.17 35.11
CA SER A 545 3.23 23.15 34.02
C SER A 545 4.40 22.73 33.13
N ILE A 546 4.42 23.19 31.88
CA ILE A 546 5.50 22.92 30.92
C ILE A 546 6.85 23.45 31.44
N ASP A 547 6.83 24.57 32.17
CA ASP A 547 8.03 25.20 32.74
C ASP A 547 8.64 24.37 33.89
N GLU A 548 7.86 23.58 34.60
CA GLU A 548 8.33 22.69 35.69
C GLU A 548 8.88 21.36 35.17
N LEU A 549 8.61 20.99 33.91
CA LEU A 549 8.97 19.70 33.35
C LEU A 549 10.48 19.41 33.36
N PRO A 550 11.37 20.37 32.98
CA PRO A 550 12.81 20.12 33.02
C PRO A 550 13.33 19.81 34.43
N GLU A 551 12.84 20.52 35.46
CA GLU A 551 13.26 20.32 36.85
C GLU A 551 12.81 18.96 37.39
N ILE A 552 11.61 18.52 37.04
CA ILE A 552 11.09 17.20 37.44
C ILE A 552 11.84 16.09 36.71
N ALA A 553 12.20 16.30 35.43
CA ALA A 553 13.01 15.38 34.67
C ALA A 553 14.42 15.23 35.27
N ASP A 554 15.03 16.32 35.74
CA ASP A 554 16.30 16.28 36.46
C ASP A 554 16.20 15.40 37.72
N LYS A 555 15.22 15.67 38.58
CA LYS A 555 14.96 14.87 39.79
C LYS A 555 14.66 13.42 39.48
N PHE A 556 13.95 13.13 38.39
CA PHE A 556 13.69 11.76 37.95
C PHE A 556 14.98 11.07 37.52
N SER A 557 15.81 11.74 36.73
CA SER A 557 17.07 11.18 36.25
C SER A 557 18.03 10.84 37.39
N GLU A 558 18.09 11.66 38.46
CA GLU A 558 18.93 11.38 39.63
C GLU A 558 18.56 10.07 40.34
N LYS A 559 17.28 9.68 40.29
CA LYS A 559 16.78 8.41 40.87
C LYS A 559 17.08 7.19 40.02
N ILE A 560 17.47 7.36 38.75
CA ILE A 560 17.78 6.26 37.84
C ILE A 560 19.30 5.98 37.87
N PRO A 561 19.73 4.77 38.25
CA PRO A 561 21.12 4.35 38.15
C PRO A 561 21.63 4.37 36.69
N ASP A 562 22.85 4.88 36.49
CA ASP A 562 23.49 4.91 35.17
C ASP A 562 23.80 3.49 34.68
N GLY A 563 23.39 3.14 33.46
CA GLY A 563 23.83 1.93 32.78
C GLY A 563 23.19 0.63 33.28
N GLU A 564 22.15 0.68 34.11
CA GLU A 564 21.46 -0.54 34.60
C GLU A 564 20.15 -0.85 33.86
N PHE A 565 19.48 0.17 33.33
CA PHE A 565 18.15 0.06 32.74
C PHE A 565 18.18 0.31 31.24
N SER A 566 17.40 -0.45 30.48
CA SER A 566 17.21 -0.17 29.05
C SER A 566 16.24 1.00 28.84
N PRO A 567 16.42 1.80 27.78
CA PRO A 567 15.43 2.79 27.35
C PRO A 567 14.00 2.25 27.27
N ALA A 568 13.80 1.01 26.81
CA ALA A 568 12.48 0.37 26.75
C ALA A 568 11.86 0.10 28.13
N GLU A 569 12.66 -0.28 29.14
CA GLU A 569 12.18 -0.47 30.53
C GLU A 569 11.69 0.87 31.12
N ILE A 570 12.48 1.93 30.95
CA ILE A 570 12.12 3.29 31.40
C ILE A 570 10.87 3.78 30.66
N GLN A 571 10.83 3.62 29.34
CA GLN A 571 9.68 3.99 28.53
C GLN A 571 8.42 3.22 28.98
N GLY A 572 8.54 1.91 29.24
CA GLY A 572 7.44 1.09 29.76
C GLY A 572 6.91 1.55 31.11
N TYR A 573 7.81 2.01 32.00
CA TYR A 573 7.44 2.60 33.29
C TYR A 573 6.64 3.90 33.12
N LEU A 574 7.09 4.78 32.24
CA LEU A 574 6.46 6.08 31.99
C LEU A 574 5.13 5.92 31.22
N LEU A 575 5.01 4.94 30.33
CA LEU A 575 3.78 4.66 29.57
C LEU A 575 2.61 4.24 30.45
N LYS A 576 2.85 3.69 31.65
CA LYS A 576 1.79 3.44 32.64
C LYS A 576 1.28 4.72 33.30
N ARG A 577 2.02 5.83 33.19
CA ARG A 577 1.83 7.10 33.91
C ARG A 577 1.77 8.29 32.94
N LYS A 578 1.17 8.10 31.76
CA LYS A 578 1.19 9.08 30.65
C LYS A 578 0.74 10.50 31.02
N LYS A 579 -0.22 10.63 31.95
CA LYS A 579 -0.80 11.93 32.35
C LYS A 579 -0.31 12.45 33.71
N HIS A 580 0.56 11.70 34.39
CA HIS A 580 0.93 11.96 35.78
C HIS A 580 2.46 11.92 36.01
N PRO A 581 3.21 12.92 35.50
CA PRO A 581 4.66 13.00 35.69
C PRO A 581 5.06 13.12 37.16
N ARG A 582 4.31 13.81 38.04
CA ARG A 582 4.64 13.84 39.49
C ARG A 582 4.56 12.47 40.13
N ARG A 583 3.51 11.71 39.80
CA ARG A 583 3.36 10.33 40.26
C ARG A 583 4.49 9.42 39.76
N ALA A 584 4.97 9.64 38.53
CA ALA A 584 6.14 8.93 38.00
C ALA A 584 7.43 9.26 38.76
N LEU A 585 7.58 10.46 39.30
CA LEU A 585 8.72 10.81 40.15
C LEU A 585 8.63 10.17 41.54
N GLU A 586 7.44 10.18 42.16
CA GLU A 586 7.21 9.64 43.51
C GLU A 586 7.40 8.13 43.57
N GLU A 587 6.94 7.40 42.55
CA GLU A 587 7.00 5.95 42.50
C GLU A 587 8.32 5.41 41.91
N ALA A 588 9.22 6.27 41.43
CA ALA A 588 10.45 5.88 40.74
C ALA A 588 11.37 5.02 41.62
N ASP A 589 11.63 5.43 42.87
CA ASP A 589 12.56 4.72 43.78
C ASP A 589 12.08 3.30 44.08
N LYS A 590 10.76 3.14 44.29
CA LYS A 590 10.14 1.84 44.53
C LYS A 590 10.26 0.94 43.30
N TRP A 591 10.07 1.50 42.11
CA TRP A 591 10.18 0.78 40.85
C TRP A 591 11.62 0.33 40.57
N VAL A 592 12.61 1.22 40.74
CA VAL A 592 14.04 0.91 40.59
C VAL A 592 14.43 -0.22 41.52
N ALA A 593 14.10 -0.13 42.82
CA ALA A 593 14.43 -1.16 43.80
C ALA A 593 13.79 -2.52 43.46
N ALA A 594 12.53 -2.52 43.03
CA ALA A 594 11.83 -3.74 42.64
C ALA A 594 12.47 -4.42 41.41
N LEU A 595 12.86 -3.64 40.40
CA LEU A 595 13.49 -4.18 39.19
C LEU A 595 14.91 -4.67 39.43
N ILE A 596 15.69 -3.99 40.27
CA ILE A 596 17.04 -4.47 40.65
C ILE A 596 16.91 -5.79 41.41
N GLN A 597 15.98 -5.89 42.36
CA GLN A 597 15.70 -7.16 43.06
C GLN A 597 15.23 -8.26 42.09
N GLN A 598 14.45 -7.90 41.06
CA GLN A 598 14.02 -8.83 40.02
C GLN A 598 15.20 -9.34 39.17
N LYS A 599 16.10 -8.44 38.76
CA LYS A 599 17.31 -8.79 37.98
C LYS A 599 18.26 -9.69 38.79
N VAL A 600 18.42 -9.41 40.08
CA VAL A 600 19.26 -10.21 41.01
C VAL A 600 18.64 -11.60 41.26
N SER A 601 17.31 -11.68 41.43
CA SER A 601 16.62 -12.94 41.74
C SER A 601 16.37 -13.84 40.52
N ARG A 602 16.67 -13.40 39.29
CA ARG A 602 16.42 -14.14 38.02
C ARG A 602 15.00 -14.73 37.90
N THR A 603 14.02 -14.22 38.65
CA THR A 603 12.69 -14.81 38.73
C THR A 603 11.72 -14.00 37.85
N LYS A 604 11.10 -14.66 36.85
CA LYS A 604 9.96 -14.08 36.11
C LYS A 604 8.72 -14.16 37.00
N ILE A 605 8.37 -13.08 37.70
CA ILE A 605 7.02 -12.93 38.26
C ILE A 605 6.27 -11.89 37.44
N LEU A 606 5.19 -12.35 36.82
CA LEU A 606 4.09 -11.56 36.32
C LEU A 606 3.45 -10.81 37.50
N GLN A 607 3.31 -9.50 37.37
CA GLN A 607 2.66 -8.57 38.33
C GLN A 607 3.57 -7.97 39.40
N VAL A 608 4.11 -6.79 39.07
CA VAL A 608 4.16 -5.68 40.03
C VAL A 608 3.32 -4.56 39.44
N GLN A 609 2.29 -4.17 40.20
CA GLN A 609 1.14 -3.33 39.83
C GLN A 609 1.53 -2.07 39.04
#